data_AF-A0A2W7IR22-F1
#
_entry.id   AF-A0A2W7IR22-F1
#
_cell.length_a   1.000
_cell.length_b   1.000
_cell.length_c   1.000
_cell.angle_alpha   90.00
_cell.angle_beta   90.00
_cell.angle_gamma   90.00
#
_symmetry.space_group_name_H-M   'P 1'
#
loop_
_entity.id
_entity.type
_entity.pdbx_description
1 polymer ?
#
loop_
_entity_poly.entity_id
_entity_poly.type
_entity_poly.pdbx_seq_one_letter_code
_entity_poly.pdbx_strand_id
1 'polypeptide(L)'
;MRLGALFAALYIPTVITSPKIPALASLLAAFLLVAPLLMALGLLGPAQAACTDAAGPGVDWRRCLMEGSNLNGADLTGAVLRDASLTRSQMVGAKLLRAEAQDSRFVSADLTRLDATGANLRGADFTRTTLVEAVFAGADLRGARFFRADLTGANFSGASVAAADFSGATMAGVLWIDGVKRCAANSVGACR
;
A
#
# COMPACT_ATOMS: atom_id res chain seq x y z
N MET A 1 -58.54 -38.58 -13.00
CA MET A 1 -58.57 -39.25 -11.67
C MET A 1 -57.39 -38.71 -10.88
N ARG A 2 -57.44 -38.11 -9.68
CA ARG A 2 -58.44 -37.65 -8.68
C ARG A 2 -57.73 -36.49 -7.94
N LEU A 3 -58.29 -35.29 -7.87
CA LEU A 3 -58.97 -34.67 -6.71
C LEU A 3 -58.40 -34.99 -5.30
N GLY A 4 -58.13 -33.93 -4.52
CA GLY A 4 -58.00 -33.98 -3.06
C GLY A 4 -57.34 -32.75 -2.43
N ALA A 5 -58.11 -31.67 -2.23
CA ALA A 5 -57.76 -30.54 -1.37
C ALA A 5 -57.95 -30.88 0.12
N LEU A 6 -57.19 -30.25 1.02
CA LEU A 6 -57.64 -29.97 2.40
C LEU A 6 -56.86 -28.80 3.02
N PHE A 7 -57.63 -27.78 3.38
CA PHE A 7 -57.30 -26.60 4.16
C PHE A 7 -57.01 -26.98 5.63
N ALA A 8 -56.01 -26.32 6.24
CA ALA A 8 -55.92 -26.09 7.69
C ALA A 8 -55.14 -24.79 7.89
N ALA A 9 -55.84 -23.67 8.10
CA ALA A 9 -56.17 -23.11 9.41
C ALA A 9 -55.08 -22.15 9.92
N LEU A 10 -55.43 -20.86 9.86
CA LEU A 10 -54.66 -19.73 10.33
C LEU A 10 -54.28 -19.86 11.81
N TYR A 11 -53.04 -19.49 12.14
CA TYR A 11 -52.71 -18.99 13.47
C TYR A 11 -51.93 -17.68 13.30
N ILE A 12 -52.66 -16.57 13.42
CA ILE A 12 -52.14 -15.21 13.52
C ILE A 12 -51.91 -14.95 15.00
N PRO A 13 -50.68 -14.73 15.50
CA PRO A 13 -50.51 -13.99 16.73
C PRO A 13 -50.67 -12.50 16.39
N THR A 14 -51.82 -12.00 16.83
CA THR A 14 -52.22 -10.61 16.96
C THR A 14 -51.06 -9.62 17.09
N VAL A 15 -50.86 -8.84 16.02
CA VAL A 15 -50.12 -7.58 16.04
C VAL A 15 -50.85 -6.65 17.01
N ILE A 16 -50.21 -6.35 18.13
CA ILE A 16 -50.67 -5.38 19.13
C ILE A 16 -50.76 -4.01 18.45
N THR A 17 -51.99 -3.54 18.26
CA THR A 17 -52.32 -2.20 17.79
C THR A 17 -52.05 -1.18 18.89
N SER A 18 -50.79 -0.77 19.04
CA SER A 18 -50.46 0.49 19.71
C SER A 18 -50.47 1.62 18.67
N PRO A 19 -51.25 2.72 18.85
CA PRO A 19 -51.41 3.77 17.84
C PRO A 19 -50.26 4.79 17.83
N LYS A 20 -49.09 4.46 18.38
CA LYS A 20 -47.91 5.32 18.34
C LYS A 20 -46.74 4.47 17.87
N ILE A 21 -46.08 4.94 16.81
CA ILE A 21 -44.90 4.38 16.10
C ILE A 21 -45.22 3.60 14.78
N PRO A 22 -45.96 4.17 13.81
CA PRO A 22 -45.94 3.65 12.42
C PRO A 22 -44.64 3.99 11.66
N ALA A 23 -43.82 4.91 12.17
CA ALA A 23 -42.65 5.43 11.46
C ALA A 23 -41.45 4.45 11.43
N LEU A 24 -41.21 3.66 12.49
CA LEU A 24 -40.03 2.79 12.54
C LEU A 24 -40.12 1.58 11.60
N ALA A 25 -41.32 1.04 11.37
CA ALA A 25 -41.51 -0.09 10.48
C ALA A 25 -41.31 0.29 8.99
N SER A 26 -41.68 1.52 8.58
CA SER A 26 -41.47 1.98 7.20
C SER A 26 -40.02 2.34 6.91
N LEU A 27 -39.28 2.85 7.92
CA LEU A 27 -37.86 3.16 7.81
C LEU A 27 -36.99 1.89 7.62
N LEU A 28 -37.31 0.80 8.32
CA LEU A 28 -36.64 -0.49 8.15
C LEU A 28 -36.86 -1.12 6.76
N ALA A 29 -38.09 -1.02 6.24
CA ALA A 29 -38.42 -1.52 4.91
C ALA A 29 -37.72 -0.72 3.79
N ALA A 30 -37.63 0.60 3.93
CA ALA A 30 -36.87 1.45 3.01
C ALA A 30 -35.36 1.10 3.05
N PHE A 31 -34.81 0.82 4.22
CA PHE A 31 -33.40 0.45 4.36
C PHE A 31 -33.07 -0.88 3.66
N LEU A 32 -33.95 -1.89 3.76
CA LEU A 32 -33.77 -3.20 3.11
C LEU A 32 -33.85 -3.15 1.58
N LEU A 33 -34.58 -2.19 0.99
CA LEU A 33 -34.69 -2.02 -0.46
C LEU A 33 -33.58 -1.13 -1.03
N VAL A 34 -33.13 -0.14 -0.26
CA VAL A 34 -32.16 0.85 -0.72
C VAL A 34 -30.72 0.38 -0.48
N ALA A 35 -30.44 -0.38 0.58
CA ALA A 35 -29.09 -0.87 0.87
C ALA A 35 -28.49 -1.78 -0.23
N PRO A 36 -29.24 -2.75 -0.82
CA PRO A 36 -28.74 -3.55 -1.95
C PRO A 36 -28.49 -2.72 -3.20
N LEU A 37 -29.35 -1.73 -3.47
CA LEU A 37 -29.21 -0.80 -4.60
C LEU A 37 -27.98 0.10 -4.42
N LEU A 38 -27.77 0.63 -3.22
CA LEU A 38 -26.58 1.41 -2.86
C LEU A 38 -25.31 0.57 -2.89
N MET A 39 -25.36 -0.72 -2.50
CA MET A 39 -24.23 -1.65 -2.66
C MET A 39 -23.92 -1.94 -4.14
N ALA A 40 -24.95 -2.15 -4.98
CA ALA A 40 -24.80 -2.33 -6.42
C ALA A 40 -24.27 -1.06 -7.12
N LEU A 41 -24.57 0.12 -6.56
CA LEU A 41 -24.06 1.42 -7.02
C LEU A 41 -22.71 1.82 -6.36
N GLY A 42 -22.13 0.96 -5.50
CA GLY A 42 -20.87 1.24 -4.81
C GLY A 42 -20.92 2.33 -3.73
N LEU A 43 -22.12 2.83 -3.39
CA LEU A 43 -22.37 3.90 -2.41
C LEU A 43 -22.40 3.39 -0.95
N LEU A 44 -22.46 2.07 -0.76
CA LEU A 44 -22.33 1.38 0.53
C LEU A 44 -21.34 0.20 0.42
N GLY A 45 -20.20 0.41 -0.23
CA GLY A 45 -19.06 -0.50 -0.07
C GLY A 45 -18.38 -0.21 1.27
N PRO A 46 -17.88 -1.21 2.01
CA PRO A 46 -16.91 -0.90 3.04
C PRO A 46 -15.76 -0.13 2.39
N ALA A 47 -15.22 0.88 3.07
CA ALA A 47 -13.99 1.57 2.69
C ALA A 47 -12.76 0.64 2.87
N GLN A 48 -12.89 -0.63 2.50
CA GLN A 48 -11.81 -1.54 2.20
C GLN A 48 -11.18 -0.99 0.93
N ALA A 49 -10.27 -0.05 1.14
CA ALA A 49 -9.42 0.50 0.10
C ALA A 49 -8.88 -0.64 -0.77
N ALA A 50 -8.66 -0.31 -2.03
CA ALA A 50 -7.98 -0.98 -3.14
C ALA A 50 -6.78 -1.95 -2.86
N CYS A 51 -6.57 -2.44 -1.64
CA CYS A 51 -5.56 -3.45 -1.27
C CYS A 51 -5.70 -4.79 -1.99
N THR A 52 -6.84 -5.06 -2.62
CA THR A 52 -7.04 -6.24 -3.49
C THR A 52 -6.80 -5.96 -4.97
N ASP A 53 -6.60 -4.69 -5.33
CA ASP A 53 -6.33 -4.32 -6.72
C ASP A 53 -4.99 -4.90 -7.15
N ALA A 54 -4.93 -5.36 -8.39
CA ALA A 54 -3.71 -5.91 -8.96
C ALA A 54 -2.60 -4.85 -9.00
N ALA A 55 -1.35 -5.31 -8.88
CA ALA A 55 -0.18 -4.46 -9.04
C ALA A 55 -0.21 -3.78 -10.41
N GLY A 56 -0.14 -2.45 -10.42
CA GLY A 56 -0.14 -1.69 -11.65
C GLY A 56 0.14 -0.20 -11.44
N PRO A 57 0.36 0.56 -12.53
CA PRO A 57 0.57 2.00 -12.46
C PRO A 57 -0.63 2.71 -11.80
N GLY A 58 -0.34 3.64 -10.90
CA GLY A 58 -1.35 4.44 -10.21
C GLY A 58 -2.19 3.68 -9.18
N VAL A 59 -1.88 2.41 -8.88
CA VAL A 59 -2.63 1.64 -7.89
C VAL A 59 -2.64 2.32 -6.53
N ASP A 60 -3.77 2.31 -5.84
CA ASP A 60 -3.92 2.89 -4.51
C ASP A 60 -3.87 1.80 -3.45
N TRP A 61 -2.69 1.62 -2.86
CA TRP A 61 -2.48 0.70 -1.75
C TRP A 61 -2.21 1.43 -0.43
N ARG A 62 -2.78 2.63 -0.26
CA ARG A 62 -2.63 3.40 0.97
C ARG A 62 -3.06 2.59 2.19
N ARG A 63 -2.18 2.51 3.18
CA ARG A 63 -2.38 1.76 4.45
C ARG A 63 -2.62 0.25 4.26
N CYS A 64 -2.29 -0.32 3.10
CA CYS A 64 -2.43 -1.75 2.87
C CYS A 64 -1.28 -2.56 3.49
N LEU A 65 -1.58 -3.79 3.90
CA LEU A 65 -0.61 -4.75 4.44
C LEU A 65 -0.37 -5.85 3.40
N MET A 66 0.80 -5.85 2.78
CA MET A 66 1.20 -6.75 1.69
C MET A 66 2.53 -7.44 2.03
N GLU A 67 2.66 -7.86 3.28
CA GLU A 67 3.89 -8.47 3.79
C GLU A 67 4.22 -9.78 3.05
N GLY A 68 5.48 -9.95 2.67
CA GLY A 68 5.92 -11.15 1.95
C GLY A 68 5.38 -11.30 0.53
N SER A 69 4.74 -10.27 -0.03
CA SER A 69 4.23 -10.29 -1.40
C SER A 69 5.37 -10.44 -2.42
N ASN A 70 5.07 -11.07 -3.56
CA ASN A 70 5.96 -11.12 -4.72
C ASN A 70 5.48 -10.10 -5.75
N LEU A 71 6.29 -9.07 -5.94
CA LEU A 71 6.10 -7.93 -6.84
C LEU A 71 7.36 -7.73 -7.71
N ASN A 72 8.11 -8.80 -7.97
CA ASN A 72 9.29 -8.75 -8.83
C ASN A 72 8.91 -8.21 -10.22
N GLY A 73 9.62 -7.17 -10.67
CA GLY A 73 9.37 -6.51 -11.95
C GLY A 73 8.04 -5.74 -12.04
N ALA A 74 7.28 -5.61 -10.94
CA ALA A 74 6.00 -4.92 -10.95
C ALA A 74 6.16 -3.44 -11.36
N ASP A 75 5.28 -2.97 -12.23
CA ASP A 75 5.17 -1.55 -12.54
C ASP A 75 4.15 -0.89 -11.61
N LEU A 76 4.67 -0.11 -10.67
CA LEU A 76 3.93 0.67 -9.68
C LEU A 76 4.21 2.17 -9.89
N THR A 77 4.45 2.57 -11.14
CA THR A 77 4.65 3.98 -11.52
C THR A 77 3.46 4.83 -11.05
N GLY A 78 3.73 5.87 -10.28
CA GLY A 78 2.70 6.75 -9.72
C GLY A 78 1.77 6.09 -8.70
N ALA A 79 2.08 4.89 -8.21
CA ALA A 79 1.28 4.22 -7.20
C ALA A 79 1.24 5.02 -5.89
N VAL A 80 0.15 4.87 -5.15
CA VAL A 80 -0.05 5.50 -3.84
C VAL A 80 0.12 4.43 -2.76
N LEU A 81 1.29 4.41 -2.14
CA LEU A 81 1.74 3.44 -1.13
C LEU A 81 1.90 4.08 0.26
N ARG A 82 1.35 5.28 0.46
CA ARG A 82 1.44 5.99 1.75
C ARG A 82 0.99 5.10 2.90
N ASP A 83 1.80 5.01 3.95
CA ASP A 83 1.57 4.16 5.13
C ASP A 83 1.42 2.65 4.83
N ALA A 84 1.76 2.18 3.62
CA ALA A 84 1.67 0.77 3.26
C ALA A 84 2.81 -0.05 3.90
N SER A 85 2.54 -1.33 4.20
CA SER A 85 3.57 -2.29 4.64
C SER A 85 3.84 -3.31 3.55
N LEU A 86 5.06 -3.29 3.03
CA LEU A 86 5.66 -4.24 2.09
C LEU A 86 6.82 -4.99 2.77
N THR A 87 6.71 -5.20 4.08
CA THR A 87 7.74 -5.85 4.88
C THR A 87 8.01 -7.26 4.36
N ARG A 88 9.30 -7.63 4.22
CA ARG A 88 9.77 -8.93 3.68
C ARG A 88 9.28 -9.27 2.26
N SER A 89 8.81 -8.30 1.47
CA SER A 89 8.39 -8.55 0.09
C SER A 89 9.58 -8.81 -0.85
N GLN A 90 9.28 -9.38 -2.01
CA GLN A 90 10.21 -9.48 -3.14
C GLN A 90 9.80 -8.45 -4.20
N MET A 91 10.68 -7.51 -4.51
CA MET A 91 10.42 -6.37 -5.40
C MET A 91 11.62 -6.14 -6.34
N VAL A 92 12.31 -7.22 -6.72
CA VAL A 92 13.50 -7.17 -7.58
C VAL A 92 13.10 -6.57 -8.93
N GLY A 93 13.73 -5.46 -9.31
CA GLY A 93 13.44 -4.76 -10.56
C GLY A 93 12.07 -4.06 -10.60
N ALA A 94 11.38 -3.92 -9.46
CA ALA A 94 10.13 -3.18 -9.40
C ALA A 94 10.33 -1.69 -9.74
N LYS A 95 9.28 -1.05 -10.20
CA LYS A 95 9.26 0.35 -10.62
C LYS A 95 8.32 1.15 -9.75
N LEU A 96 8.86 2.10 -8.99
CA LEU A 96 8.16 3.09 -8.18
C LEU A 96 8.34 4.52 -8.71
N LEU A 97 8.48 4.67 -10.03
CA LEU A 97 8.73 5.99 -10.63
C LEU A 97 7.62 6.96 -10.23
N ARG A 98 8.00 8.08 -9.60
CA ARG A 98 7.07 9.12 -9.11
C ARG A 98 5.96 8.58 -8.19
N ALA A 99 6.17 7.45 -7.51
CA ALA A 99 5.22 6.91 -6.54
C ALA A 99 5.13 7.79 -5.28
N GLU A 100 3.96 7.78 -4.64
CA GLU A 100 3.72 8.39 -3.34
C GLU A 100 3.81 7.33 -2.24
N ALA A 101 4.97 7.17 -1.62
CA ALA A 101 5.28 6.10 -0.68
C ALA A 101 5.79 6.65 0.66
N GLN A 102 5.24 7.79 1.10
CA GLN A 102 5.59 8.39 2.37
C GLN A 102 5.21 7.47 3.53
N ASP A 103 6.09 7.37 4.53
CA ASP A 103 5.90 6.58 5.75
C ASP A 103 5.62 5.08 5.49
N SER A 104 5.91 4.60 4.28
CA SER A 104 5.78 3.20 3.91
C SER A 104 6.90 2.35 4.52
N ARG A 105 6.63 1.05 4.70
CA ARG A 105 7.55 0.11 5.35
C ARG A 105 7.97 -0.98 4.38
N PHE A 106 9.25 -1.00 4.02
CA PHE A 106 9.87 -2.04 3.19
C PHE A 106 10.82 -2.93 3.99
N VAL A 107 10.71 -2.98 5.32
CA VAL A 107 11.68 -3.65 6.20
C VAL A 107 11.99 -5.06 5.74
N SER A 108 13.28 -5.37 5.57
CA SER A 108 13.76 -6.68 5.12
C SER A 108 13.23 -7.15 3.76
N ALA A 109 12.74 -6.25 2.91
CA ALA A 109 12.39 -6.55 1.52
C ALA A 109 13.64 -6.68 0.62
N ASP A 110 13.51 -7.45 -0.45
CA ASP A 110 14.46 -7.47 -1.55
C ASP A 110 14.02 -6.46 -2.62
N LEU A 111 14.73 -5.35 -2.71
CA LEU A 111 14.51 -4.23 -3.61
C LEU A 111 15.69 -4.08 -4.58
N THR A 112 16.39 -5.18 -4.88
CA THR A 112 17.50 -5.20 -5.84
C THR A 112 17.05 -4.62 -7.18
N ARG A 113 17.78 -3.65 -7.72
CA ARG A 113 17.44 -2.91 -8.95
C ARG A 113 16.07 -2.21 -8.94
N LEU A 114 15.55 -1.84 -7.77
CA LEU A 114 14.37 -0.99 -7.66
C LEU A 114 14.59 0.34 -8.39
N ASP A 115 13.62 0.80 -9.19
CA ASP A 115 13.62 2.16 -9.75
C ASP A 115 12.59 3.04 -9.04
N ALA A 116 13.05 3.88 -8.13
CA ALA A 116 12.25 4.87 -7.40
C ALA A 116 12.54 6.31 -7.87
N THR A 117 12.89 6.49 -9.15
CA THR A 117 13.19 7.80 -9.72
C THR A 117 12.04 8.80 -9.49
N GLY A 118 12.37 9.93 -8.87
CA GLY A 118 11.40 11.00 -8.55
C GLY A 118 10.30 10.59 -7.55
N ALA A 119 10.41 9.46 -6.86
CA ALA A 119 9.43 9.03 -5.88
C ALA A 119 9.44 9.92 -4.62
N ASN A 120 8.29 10.03 -3.96
CA ASN A 120 8.18 10.66 -2.65
C ASN A 120 8.22 9.57 -1.57
N LEU A 121 9.37 9.42 -0.92
CA LEU A 121 9.71 8.37 0.05
C LEU A 121 10.06 8.97 1.42
N ARG A 122 9.51 10.15 1.73
CA ARG A 122 9.70 10.81 3.03
C ARG A 122 9.30 9.86 4.16
N GLY A 123 10.16 9.70 5.15
CA GLY A 123 9.91 8.84 6.31
C GLY A 123 9.86 7.33 6.02
N ALA A 124 10.08 6.90 4.77
CA ALA A 124 10.01 5.47 4.41
C ALA A 124 11.07 4.64 5.15
N ASP A 125 10.71 3.43 5.52
CA ASP A 125 11.57 2.51 6.27
C ASP A 125 12.13 1.39 5.39
N PHE A 126 13.41 1.51 5.05
CA PHE A 126 14.24 0.55 4.33
C PHE A 126 15.19 -0.21 5.28
N THR A 127 14.84 -0.35 6.57
CA THR A 127 15.70 -1.07 7.52
C THR A 127 15.95 -2.51 7.04
N ARG A 128 17.24 -2.88 6.97
CA ARG A 128 17.71 -4.23 6.58
C ARG A 128 17.22 -4.70 5.19
N THR A 129 16.97 -3.78 4.25
CA THR A 129 16.62 -4.14 2.87
C THR A 129 17.85 -4.46 2.02
N THR A 130 17.66 -5.25 0.98
CA THR A 130 18.62 -5.34 -0.15
C THR A 130 18.22 -4.31 -1.19
N LEU A 131 19.08 -3.32 -1.45
CA LEU A 131 18.86 -2.22 -2.40
C LEU A 131 20.02 -2.13 -3.40
N VAL A 132 20.66 -3.26 -3.69
CA VAL A 132 21.77 -3.36 -4.62
C VAL A 132 21.34 -2.83 -5.98
N GLU A 133 22.10 -1.89 -6.53
CA GLU A 133 21.83 -1.22 -7.81
C GLU A 133 20.47 -0.51 -7.89
N ALA A 134 19.85 -0.17 -6.74
CA ALA A 134 18.61 0.60 -6.72
C ALA A 134 18.82 2.06 -7.20
N VAL A 135 17.80 2.63 -7.82
CA VAL A 135 17.81 4.00 -8.35
C VAL A 135 16.85 4.87 -7.56
N PHE A 136 17.39 5.88 -6.88
CA PHE A 136 16.66 6.92 -6.14
C PHE A 136 16.87 8.30 -6.76
N ALA A 137 17.20 8.38 -8.05
CA ALA A 137 17.53 9.64 -8.71
C ALA A 137 16.37 10.65 -8.57
N GLY A 138 16.67 11.84 -8.03
CA GLY A 138 15.67 12.89 -7.79
C GLY A 138 14.57 12.55 -6.76
N ALA A 139 14.69 11.45 -6.01
CA ALA A 139 13.69 11.05 -5.01
C ALA A 139 13.74 11.96 -3.77
N ASP A 140 12.59 12.13 -3.10
CA ASP A 140 12.52 12.76 -1.79
C ASP A 140 12.61 11.70 -0.70
N LEU A 141 13.77 11.58 -0.06
CA LEU A 141 14.10 10.61 0.98
C LEU A 141 14.28 11.26 2.36
N ARG A 142 13.73 12.46 2.54
CA ARG A 142 13.89 13.20 3.80
C ARG A 142 13.31 12.38 4.96
N GLY A 143 14.11 12.13 5.99
CA GLY A 143 13.74 11.30 7.14
C GLY A 143 13.62 9.79 6.87
N ALA A 144 13.99 9.31 5.67
CA ALA A 144 13.97 7.87 5.38
C ALA A 144 15.01 7.11 6.21
N ARG A 145 14.73 5.84 6.54
CA ARG A 145 15.62 4.98 7.32
C ARG A 145 16.22 3.88 6.45
N PHE A 146 17.52 3.87 6.30
CA PHE A 146 18.31 2.84 5.62
C PHE A 146 19.15 2.03 6.61
N PHE A 147 18.73 1.93 7.88
CA PHE A 147 19.49 1.26 8.93
C PHE A 147 19.87 -0.16 8.51
N ARG A 148 21.18 -0.44 8.40
CA ARG A 148 21.72 -1.73 7.93
C ARG A 148 21.18 -2.21 6.56
N ALA A 149 20.79 -1.30 5.68
CA ALA A 149 20.46 -1.63 4.30
C ALA A 149 21.72 -1.90 3.47
N ASP A 150 21.63 -2.74 2.44
CA ASP A 150 22.67 -2.88 1.43
C ASP A 150 22.36 -1.96 0.24
N LEU A 151 23.08 -0.83 0.13
CA LEU A 151 22.95 0.14 -0.96
C LEU A 151 24.04 -0.03 -2.03
N THR A 152 24.70 -1.18 -2.11
CA THR A 152 25.84 -1.37 -3.02
C THR A 152 25.46 -0.99 -4.46
N GLY A 153 26.19 -0.03 -5.04
CA GLY A 153 25.95 0.46 -6.40
C GLY A 153 24.68 1.30 -6.60
N ALA A 154 23.94 1.64 -5.54
CA ALA A 154 22.72 2.43 -5.66
C ALA A 154 23.00 3.86 -6.14
N ASN A 155 22.02 4.47 -6.82
CA ASN A 155 22.12 5.83 -7.36
C ASN A 155 21.22 6.81 -6.61
N PHE A 156 21.81 7.77 -5.91
CA PHE A 156 21.13 8.85 -5.18
C PHE A 156 21.25 10.21 -5.87
N SER A 157 21.68 10.29 -7.14
CA SER A 157 21.90 11.56 -7.85
C SER A 157 20.67 12.48 -7.77
N GLY A 158 20.84 13.69 -7.23
CA GLY A 158 19.76 14.67 -7.07
C GLY A 158 18.71 14.32 -5.99
N ALA A 159 18.89 13.25 -5.22
CA ALA A 159 17.96 12.89 -4.15
C ALA A 159 18.06 13.84 -2.95
N SER A 160 16.93 14.10 -2.27
CA SER A 160 16.92 14.85 -1.01
C SER A 160 17.00 13.90 0.17
N VAL A 161 18.13 13.89 0.89
CA VAL A 161 18.40 12.94 1.98
C VAL A 161 18.48 13.60 3.36
N ALA A 162 17.90 14.79 3.52
CA ALA A 162 17.96 15.51 4.80
C ALA A 162 17.33 14.67 5.93
N ALA A 163 18.05 14.53 7.05
CA ALA A 163 17.67 13.69 8.19
C ALA A 163 17.45 12.20 7.88
N ALA A 164 17.91 11.70 6.74
CA ALA A 164 17.89 10.26 6.47
C ALA A 164 18.93 9.53 7.35
N ASP A 165 18.56 8.36 7.87
CA ASP A 165 19.44 7.52 8.68
C ASP A 165 20.11 6.44 7.81
N PHE A 166 21.42 6.55 7.61
CA PHE A 166 22.21 5.55 6.90
C PHE A 166 22.99 4.64 7.85
N SER A 167 22.76 4.70 9.17
CA SER A 167 23.58 4.00 10.15
C SER A 167 23.73 2.50 9.83
N GLY A 168 24.97 2.06 9.64
CA GLY A 168 25.29 0.67 9.31
C GLY A 168 24.92 0.23 7.89
N ALA A 169 24.44 1.12 7.01
CA ALA A 169 24.18 0.80 5.61
C ALA A 169 25.50 0.58 4.85
N THR A 170 25.58 -0.45 4.01
CA THR A 170 26.69 -0.62 3.07
C THR A 170 26.50 0.34 1.90
N MET A 171 27.48 1.17 1.60
CA MET A 171 27.37 2.22 0.58
C MET A 171 28.44 2.10 -0.51
N ALA A 172 29.01 0.91 -0.71
CA ALA A 172 30.05 0.68 -1.70
C ALA A 172 29.57 1.04 -3.11
N GLY A 173 30.29 1.92 -3.82
CA GLY A 173 29.98 2.25 -5.21
C GLY A 173 28.73 3.10 -5.43
N VAL A 174 28.07 3.56 -4.35
CA VAL A 174 26.92 4.45 -4.43
C VAL A 174 27.29 5.72 -5.21
N LEU A 175 26.47 6.11 -6.19
CA LEU A 175 26.53 7.44 -6.81
C LEU A 175 25.77 8.43 -5.93
N TRP A 176 26.46 9.41 -5.37
CA TRP A 176 25.92 10.27 -4.34
C TRP A 176 25.05 11.41 -4.89
N ILE A 177 24.50 12.22 -3.98
CA ILE A 177 23.49 13.24 -4.27
C ILE A 177 23.93 14.33 -5.25
N ASP A 178 25.24 14.59 -5.37
CA ASP A 178 25.79 15.53 -6.35
C ASP A 178 25.84 14.96 -7.78
N GLY A 179 25.54 13.67 -7.96
CA GLY A 179 25.60 12.97 -9.23
C GLY A 179 27.01 12.70 -9.76
N VAL A 180 28.04 12.97 -8.96
CA VAL A 180 29.45 12.85 -9.36
C VAL A 180 30.24 11.99 -8.39
N LYS A 181 30.09 12.20 -7.08
CA LYS A 181 30.82 11.46 -6.06
C LYS A 181 30.39 9.98 -6.07
N ARG A 182 31.37 9.09 -6.15
CA ARG A 182 31.18 7.65 -5.93
C ARG A 182 31.79 7.24 -4.60
N CYS A 183 31.02 6.60 -3.75
CA CYS A 183 31.46 6.20 -2.43
C CYS A 183 32.47 5.05 -2.50
N ALA A 184 33.54 5.11 -1.69
CA ALA A 184 34.56 4.07 -1.62
C ALA A 184 33.97 2.69 -1.21
N ALA A 185 34.66 1.61 -1.56
CA ALA A 185 34.21 0.23 -1.32
C ALA A 185 33.96 -0.12 0.16
N ASN A 186 34.60 0.59 1.09
CA ASN A 186 34.45 0.39 2.54
C ASN A 186 33.51 1.43 3.19
N SER A 187 32.71 2.15 2.40
CA SER A 187 31.76 3.13 2.91
C SER A 187 30.62 2.44 3.67
N VAL A 188 30.50 2.75 4.96
CA VAL A 188 29.42 2.26 5.82
C VAL A 188 28.81 3.44 6.57
N GLY A 189 27.51 3.66 6.35
CA GLY A 189 26.71 4.75 6.92
C GLY A 189 27.12 6.18 6.57
N ALA A 190 28.25 6.37 5.91
CA ALA A 190 28.66 7.62 5.31
C ALA A 190 29.43 7.35 4.02
N CYS A 191 29.19 8.17 3.01
CA CYS A 191 29.91 8.14 1.74
C CYS A 191 31.32 8.72 1.93
N ARG A 192 32.33 7.85 2.00
CA ARG A 192 33.75 8.25 2.08
C ARG A 192 34.26 8.52 0.67
#